data_AF-A0A8S0G1V1-F1
#
_entry.id   AF-A0A8S0G1V1-F1
#
_cell.length_a   1.000
_cell.length_b   1.000
_cell.length_c   1.000
_cell.angle_alpha   90.00
_cell.angle_beta   90.00
_cell.angle_gamma   90.00
#
_symmetry.space_group_name_H-M   'P 1'
#
loop_
_entity.id
_entity.type
_entity.pdbx_description
1 polymer ?
#
loop_
_entity_poly.entity_id
_entity_poly.type
_entity_poly.pdbx_seq_one_letter_code
_entity_poly.pdbx_strand_id
1 'polypeptide(L)'
;MQTIGARFANGELSLQDARRAGCKACASSGGGCQFLGTAGTSQVVAEGLGLAIPHSALAPSGEPVWREISRVARASARAALNLSQKGITTREILTDKAIENAMTVHAAFGGSTNLLLHIPAIAHQAGCHIPTVDDWIRINKRVPRLVSVLPNGPVYHPTVNAFMAGGVPEVMLHLR
;
A
#
# COMPACT_ATOMS: atom_id res chain seq x y z
N MET A 1 -14.19 11.35 -6.81
CA MET A 1 -14.64 10.42 -7.87
C MET A 1 -15.84 9.60 -7.44
N GLN A 2 -15.75 8.82 -6.35
CA GLN A 2 -16.81 7.88 -5.94
C GLN A 2 -18.16 8.54 -5.61
N THR A 3 -18.18 9.83 -5.26
CA THR A 3 -19.40 10.58 -4.97
C THR A 3 -20.03 11.26 -6.19
N ILE A 4 -19.38 11.26 -7.36
CA ILE A 4 -19.86 12.01 -8.54
C ILE A 4 -21.27 11.55 -8.94
N GLY A 5 -21.52 10.24 -8.99
CA GLY A 5 -22.81 9.69 -9.37
C GLY A 5 -23.93 10.09 -8.42
N ALA A 6 -23.72 9.96 -7.10
CA ALA A 6 -24.70 10.34 -6.09
C ALA A 6 -24.99 11.85 -6.11
N ARG A 7 -23.96 12.68 -6.19
CA ARG A 7 -24.09 14.14 -6.22
C ARG A 7 -24.79 14.64 -7.48
N PHE A 8 -24.53 14.02 -8.65
CA PHE A 8 -25.26 14.33 -9.88
C PHE A 8 -26.74 13.92 -9.78
N ALA A 9 -27.02 12.71 -9.28
CA ALA A 9 -28.40 12.23 -9.11
C ALA A 9 -29.23 13.10 -8.15
N ASN A 10 -28.59 13.69 -7.13
CA ASN A 10 -29.21 14.60 -6.17
C ASN A 10 -29.30 16.07 -6.67
N GLY A 11 -28.85 16.37 -7.89
CA GLY A 11 -28.84 17.74 -8.41
C GLY A 11 -27.78 18.67 -7.79
N GLU A 12 -26.81 18.11 -7.05
CA GLU A 12 -25.71 18.86 -6.43
C GLU A 12 -24.56 19.16 -7.41
N LEU A 13 -24.58 18.54 -8.59
CA LEU A 13 -23.63 18.75 -9.67
C LEU A 13 -24.37 18.87 -11.00
N SER A 14 -23.94 19.81 -11.85
CA SER A 14 -24.35 19.82 -13.25
C SER A 14 -23.72 18.64 -14.01
N LEU A 15 -24.31 18.25 -15.16
CA LEU A 15 -23.72 17.23 -16.02
C LEU A 15 -22.31 17.64 -16.50
N GLN A 16 -22.10 18.94 -16.76
CA GLN A 16 -20.78 19.44 -17.16
C GLN A 16 -19.76 19.31 -16.03
N ASP A 17 -20.13 19.63 -14.79
CA ASP A 17 -19.25 19.50 -13.63
C ASP A 17 -18.95 18.04 -13.31
N ALA A 18 -19.95 17.16 -13.40
CA ALA A 18 -19.77 15.72 -13.22
C ALA A 18 -18.79 15.16 -14.26
N ARG A 19 -18.94 15.52 -15.54
CA ARG A 19 -18.00 15.14 -16.61
C ARG A 19 -16.60 15.66 -16.33
N ARG A 20 -16.46 16.95 -15.96
CA ARG A 20 -15.17 17.57 -15.68
C ARG A 20 -14.46 16.92 -14.49
N ALA A 21 -15.19 16.64 -13.41
CA ALA A 21 -14.67 15.95 -12.24
C ALA A 21 -14.23 14.51 -12.58
N GLY A 22 -15.01 13.80 -13.40
CA GLY A 22 -14.67 12.46 -13.89
C GLY A 22 -13.39 12.45 -14.72
N CYS A 23 -13.28 13.36 -15.71
CA CYS A 23 -12.09 13.48 -16.55
C CYS A 23 -10.81 13.80 -15.75
N LYS A 24 -10.92 14.59 -14.68
CA LYS A 24 -9.77 14.95 -13.82
C LYS A 24 -9.39 13.86 -12.82
N ALA A 25 -10.28 12.92 -12.51
CA ALA A 25 -10.08 11.95 -11.43
C ALA A 25 -8.94 10.95 -11.69
N CYS A 26 -8.67 10.62 -12.95
CA CYS A 26 -7.62 9.70 -13.37
C CYS A 26 -6.64 10.38 -14.35
N ALA A 27 -6.30 11.64 -14.09
CA ALA A 27 -5.54 12.47 -15.03
C ALA A 27 -4.00 12.26 -15.02
N SER A 28 -3.50 11.16 -14.44
CA SER A 28 -2.08 10.77 -14.54
C SER A 28 -1.84 9.86 -15.75
N SER A 29 -0.58 9.64 -16.11
CA SER A 29 -0.13 8.76 -17.19
C SER A 29 -0.37 7.26 -16.98
N GLY A 30 -1.15 6.89 -15.96
CA GLY A 30 -1.40 5.52 -15.52
C GLY A 30 -1.12 5.34 -14.02
N GLY A 31 -1.26 4.10 -13.54
CA GLY A 31 -0.94 3.70 -12.16
C GLY A 31 -2.15 3.24 -11.33
N GLY A 32 -1.88 2.97 -10.05
CA GLY A 32 -2.92 2.63 -9.08
C GLY A 32 -3.77 3.84 -8.67
N CYS A 33 -4.77 3.59 -7.82
CA CYS A 33 -5.60 4.65 -7.25
C CYS A 33 -4.74 5.70 -6.51
N GLN A 34 -5.09 6.98 -6.64
CA GLN A 34 -4.43 8.10 -5.94
C GLN A 34 -4.77 8.17 -4.43
N PHE A 35 -5.71 7.34 -3.99
CA PHE A 35 -6.04 7.09 -2.59
C PHE A 35 -5.51 5.71 -2.17
N LEU A 36 -5.34 5.49 -0.88
CA LEU A 36 -4.88 4.25 -0.26
C LEU A 36 -5.98 3.18 -0.27
N GLY A 37 -6.40 2.77 -1.47
CA GLY A 37 -7.26 1.61 -1.68
C GLY A 37 -6.47 0.30 -1.57
N THR A 38 -7.11 -0.80 -1.98
CA THR A 38 -6.51 -2.15 -1.90
C THR A 38 -5.19 -2.25 -2.65
N ALA A 39 -5.08 -1.70 -3.87
CA ALA A 39 -3.83 -1.75 -4.64
C ALA A 39 -2.66 -1.05 -3.91
N GLY A 40 -2.87 0.17 -3.41
CA GLY A 40 -1.84 0.90 -2.65
C GLY A 40 -1.50 0.21 -1.32
N THR A 41 -2.52 -0.30 -0.63
CA THR A 41 -2.33 -1.06 0.61
C THR A 41 -1.53 -2.34 0.37
N SER A 42 -1.79 -3.07 -0.72
CA SER A 42 -1.04 -4.28 -1.07
C SER A 42 0.43 -3.99 -1.35
N GLN A 43 0.76 -2.85 -1.97
CA GLN A 43 2.15 -2.44 -2.17
C GLN A 43 2.85 -2.17 -0.82
N VAL A 44 2.18 -1.43 0.06
CA VAL A 44 2.67 -1.13 1.41
C VAL A 44 2.90 -2.40 2.22
N VAL A 45 1.93 -3.33 2.18
CA VAL A 45 2.03 -4.64 2.85
C VAL A 45 3.13 -5.50 2.24
N ALA A 46 3.36 -5.46 0.93
CA ALA A 46 4.43 -6.21 0.28
C ALA A 46 5.83 -5.77 0.75
N GLU A 47 6.05 -4.48 1.01
CA GLU A 47 7.25 -4.01 1.70
C GLU A 47 7.28 -4.49 3.17
N GLY A 48 6.15 -4.45 3.87
CA GLY A 48 6.00 -5.01 5.23
C GLY A 48 6.36 -6.49 5.36
N LEU A 49 6.06 -7.27 4.32
CA LEU A 49 6.40 -8.70 4.20
C LEU A 49 7.87 -8.94 3.83
N GLY A 50 8.60 -7.91 3.39
CA GLY A 50 9.95 -8.05 2.84
C GLY A 50 10.00 -8.63 1.41
N LEU A 51 8.87 -8.63 0.69
CA LEU A 51 8.78 -9.14 -0.69
C LEU A 51 9.00 -8.08 -1.76
N ALA A 52 8.93 -6.80 -1.39
CA ALA A 52 9.21 -5.68 -2.27
C ALA A 52 10.50 -4.96 -1.84
N ILE A 53 11.19 -4.36 -2.81
CA ILE A 53 12.36 -3.53 -2.53
C ILE A 53 11.91 -2.34 -1.66
N PRO A 54 12.68 -1.97 -0.62
CA PRO A 54 12.35 -0.81 0.20
C PRO A 54 12.14 0.45 -0.64
N HIS A 55 11.12 1.24 -0.28
CA HIS A 55 10.75 2.48 -0.95
C HIS A 55 10.29 2.30 -2.41
N SER A 56 9.57 1.21 -2.71
CA SER A 56 8.99 0.95 -4.03
C SER A 56 7.47 1.13 -4.07
N ALA A 57 6.80 0.98 -2.93
CA ALA A 57 5.37 1.18 -2.76
C ALA A 57 5.00 2.65 -2.93
N LEU A 58 3.83 2.89 -3.55
CA LEU A 58 3.23 4.20 -3.77
C LEU A 58 4.04 5.16 -4.66
N ALA A 59 5.10 4.67 -5.33
CA ALA A 59 5.86 5.46 -6.28
C ALA A 59 4.95 5.96 -7.43
N PRO A 60 4.97 7.26 -7.77
CA PRO A 60 4.02 7.85 -8.70
C PRO A 60 4.30 7.42 -10.14
N SER A 61 3.40 6.63 -10.72
CA SER A 61 3.57 6.07 -12.07
C SER A 61 3.75 7.16 -13.15
N GLY A 62 4.67 6.91 -14.07
CA GLY A 62 4.95 7.74 -15.23
C GLY A 62 5.70 9.05 -14.95
N GLU A 63 5.95 9.38 -13.68
CA GLU A 63 6.87 10.45 -13.28
C GLU A 63 8.35 10.04 -13.45
N PRO A 64 9.29 11.00 -13.55
CA PRO A 64 10.72 10.69 -13.62
C PRO A 64 11.21 9.79 -12.49
N VAL A 65 10.70 9.95 -11.26
CA VAL A 65 11.04 9.08 -10.12
C VAL A 65 10.59 7.63 -10.35
N TRP A 66 9.52 7.41 -11.12
CA TRP A 66 9.12 6.07 -11.56
C TRP A 66 9.95 5.58 -12.76
N ARG A 67 10.51 6.46 -13.58
CA ARG A 67 11.54 6.03 -14.55
C ARG A 67 12.86 5.71 -13.85
N GLU A 68 13.15 6.36 -12.73
CA GLU A 68 14.17 5.95 -11.77
C GLU A 68 13.78 4.67 -11.02
N ILE A 69 12.51 4.25 -11.03
CA ILE A 69 12.13 2.85 -10.75
C ILE A 69 12.79 1.90 -11.75
N SER A 70 13.41 2.32 -12.86
CA SER A 70 14.38 1.45 -13.56
C SER A 70 15.51 1.01 -12.63
N ARG A 71 15.92 1.84 -11.65
CA ARG A 71 16.79 1.43 -10.53
C ARG A 71 16.08 0.48 -9.59
N VAL A 72 14.80 0.67 -9.26
CA VAL A 72 14.02 -0.30 -8.47
C VAL A 72 13.85 -1.61 -9.22
N ALA A 73 13.41 -1.65 -10.47
CA ALA A 73 13.31 -2.82 -11.34
C ALA A 73 14.67 -3.50 -11.52
N ARG A 74 15.75 -2.75 -11.77
CA ARG A 74 17.12 -3.30 -11.77
C ARG A 74 17.53 -3.79 -10.38
N ALA A 75 17.12 -3.13 -9.30
CA ALA A 75 17.39 -3.55 -7.93
C ALA A 75 16.60 -4.80 -7.56
N SER A 76 15.34 -4.93 -7.99
CA SER A 76 14.50 -6.13 -7.87
C SER A 76 15.13 -7.27 -8.65
N ALA A 77 15.59 -7.03 -9.88
CA ALA A 77 16.30 -8.04 -10.65
C ALA A 77 17.61 -8.47 -9.96
N ARG A 78 18.42 -7.53 -9.49
CA ARG A 78 19.66 -7.81 -8.73
C ARG A 78 19.37 -8.55 -7.43
N ALA A 79 18.32 -8.15 -6.70
CA ALA A 79 17.89 -8.80 -5.47
C ALA A 79 17.43 -10.24 -5.75
N ALA A 80 16.60 -10.45 -6.76
CA ALA A 80 16.13 -11.78 -7.16
C ALA A 80 17.31 -12.70 -7.57
N LEU A 81 18.26 -12.18 -8.35
CA LEU A 81 19.48 -12.92 -8.71
C LEU A 81 20.32 -13.26 -7.47
N ASN A 82 20.50 -12.31 -6.55
CA ASN A 82 21.24 -12.53 -5.32
C ASN A 82 20.53 -13.54 -4.38
N LEU A 83 19.20 -13.49 -4.28
CA LEU A 83 18.42 -14.49 -3.54
C LEU A 83 18.62 -15.88 -4.14
N SER A 84 18.53 -16.00 -5.47
CA SER A 84 18.78 -17.24 -6.20
C SER A 84 20.19 -17.78 -5.97
N GLN A 85 21.22 -16.93 -6.09
CA GLN A 85 22.62 -17.29 -5.84
C GLN A 85 22.86 -17.76 -4.40
N LYS A 86 22.14 -17.19 -3.42
CA LYS A 86 22.23 -17.56 -2.01
C LYS A 86 21.31 -18.72 -1.62
N GLY A 87 20.50 -19.23 -2.54
CA GLY A 87 19.49 -20.26 -2.25
C GLY A 87 18.37 -19.78 -1.33
N ILE A 88 18.16 -18.47 -1.17
CA ILE A 88 17.12 -17.91 -0.31
C ILE A 88 15.79 -17.94 -1.05
N THR A 89 14.82 -18.61 -0.45
CA THR A 89 13.48 -18.80 -0.99
C THR A 89 12.46 -17.87 -0.34
N THR A 90 11.29 -17.69 -0.97
CA THR A 90 10.19 -16.91 -0.40
C THR A 90 9.74 -17.42 0.97
N ARG A 91 9.86 -18.73 1.24
CA ARG A 91 9.53 -19.34 2.54
C ARG A 91 10.48 -18.90 3.66
N GLU A 92 11.71 -18.53 3.33
CA GLU A 92 12.67 -17.98 4.32
C GLU A 92 12.40 -16.50 4.61
N ILE A 93 11.74 -15.79 3.70
CA ILE A 93 11.35 -14.39 3.88
C ILE A 93 10.02 -14.31 4.64
N LEU A 94 9.03 -15.12 4.23
CA LEU A 94 7.72 -15.15 4.85
C LEU A 94 7.73 -16.03 6.11
N THR A 95 7.88 -15.36 7.24
CA THR A 95 7.80 -15.93 8.59
C THR A 95 6.59 -15.36 9.33
N ASP A 96 6.20 -15.97 10.45
CA ASP A 96 5.16 -15.40 11.33
C ASP A 96 5.48 -13.95 11.75
N LYS A 97 6.77 -13.61 11.87
CA LYS A 97 7.22 -12.24 12.14
C LYS A 97 7.09 -11.31 10.93
N ALA A 98 7.32 -11.81 9.71
CA ALA A 98 7.03 -11.02 8.51
C ALA A 98 5.52 -10.75 8.38
N ILE A 99 4.67 -11.72 8.70
CA ILE A 99 3.21 -11.53 8.73
C ILE A 99 2.83 -10.49 9.79
N GLU A 100 3.36 -10.59 11.02
CA GLU A 100 3.10 -9.60 12.09
C GLU A 100 3.59 -8.19 11.70
N ASN A 101 4.74 -8.08 11.02
CA ASN A 101 5.23 -6.81 10.47
C ASN A 101 4.28 -6.24 9.42
N ALA A 102 3.79 -7.07 8.50
CA ALA A 102 2.83 -6.64 7.48
C ALA A 102 1.52 -6.13 8.10
N MET A 103 1.01 -6.82 9.13
CA MET A 103 -0.17 -6.37 9.87
C MET A 103 0.09 -5.05 10.61
N THR A 104 1.28 -4.89 11.20
CA THR A 104 1.69 -3.65 11.90
C THR A 104 1.79 -2.47 10.92
N VAL A 105 2.43 -2.67 9.77
CA VAL A 105 2.53 -1.64 8.73
C VAL A 105 1.15 -1.32 8.15
N HIS A 106 0.29 -2.34 7.92
CA HIS A 106 -1.10 -2.14 7.50
C HIS A 106 -1.86 -1.22 8.47
N ALA A 107 -1.78 -1.48 9.77
CA ALA A 107 -2.43 -0.68 10.80
C ALA A 107 -1.88 0.76 10.84
N ALA A 108 -0.56 0.92 10.78
CA ALA A 108 0.09 2.24 10.80
C ALA A 108 -0.30 3.11 9.59
N PHE A 109 -0.53 2.50 8.43
CA PHE A 109 -1.02 3.19 7.23
C PHE A 109 -2.55 3.43 7.23
N GLY A 110 -3.31 2.70 8.05
CA GLY A 110 -4.77 2.66 7.95
C GLY A 110 -5.22 1.98 6.65
N GLY A 111 -4.60 0.84 6.32
CA GLY A 111 -4.80 0.14 5.06
C GLY A 111 -6.24 -0.34 4.80
N SER A 112 -6.53 -0.62 3.52
CA SER A 112 -7.81 -1.19 3.08
C SER A 112 -8.20 -2.45 3.87
N THR A 113 -9.49 -2.57 4.19
CA THR A 113 -10.01 -3.73 4.91
C THR A 113 -9.93 -5.02 4.11
N ASN A 114 -9.79 -4.97 2.77
CA ASN A 114 -9.57 -6.16 1.95
C ASN A 114 -8.31 -6.94 2.36
N LEU A 115 -7.31 -6.27 2.95
CA LEU A 115 -6.09 -6.95 3.39
C LEU A 115 -6.30 -7.79 4.66
N LEU A 116 -7.41 -7.63 5.38
CA LEU A 116 -7.81 -8.57 6.43
C LEU A 116 -8.15 -9.97 5.85
N LEU A 117 -8.41 -10.06 4.53
CA LEU A 117 -8.59 -11.34 3.83
C LEU A 117 -7.28 -11.79 3.17
N HIS A 118 -6.57 -10.87 2.52
CA HIS A 118 -5.38 -11.22 1.75
C HIS A 118 -4.17 -11.59 2.61
N ILE A 119 -3.94 -10.93 3.75
CA ILE A 119 -2.81 -11.28 4.64
C ILE A 119 -2.98 -12.70 5.21
N PRO A 120 -4.15 -13.11 5.72
CA PRO A 120 -4.40 -14.51 6.09
C PRO A 120 -4.25 -15.50 4.95
N ALA A 121 -4.68 -15.16 3.73
CA ALA A 121 -4.47 -16.01 2.55
C ALA A 121 -2.98 -16.20 2.22
N ILE A 122 -2.18 -15.13 2.30
CA ILE A 122 -0.72 -15.20 2.12
C ILE A 122 -0.09 -16.07 3.21
N ALA A 123 -0.48 -15.86 4.47
CA ALA A 123 0.01 -16.65 5.60
C ALA A 123 -0.30 -18.14 5.42
N HIS A 124 -1.53 -18.48 5.03
CA HIS A 124 -1.93 -19.85 4.72
C HIS A 124 -1.07 -20.47 3.63
N GLN A 125 -0.88 -19.77 2.50
CA GLN A 125 -0.07 -20.27 1.39
C GLN A 125 1.42 -20.41 1.76
N ALA A 126 1.94 -19.55 2.63
CA ALA A 126 3.30 -19.61 3.12
C ALA A 126 3.51 -20.70 4.19
N GLY A 127 2.42 -21.27 4.76
CA GLY A 127 2.48 -22.17 5.90
C GLY A 127 2.82 -21.48 7.22
N CYS A 128 2.54 -20.18 7.33
CA CYS A 128 2.65 -19.39 8.55
C CYS A 128 1.36 -19.47 9.37
N HIS A 129 1.41 -19.02 10.63
CA HIS A 129 0.23 -18.81 11.45
C HIS A 129 -0.75 -17.86 10.76
N ILE A 130 -1.99 -18.32 10.57
CA ILE A 130 -3.04 -17.54 9.92
C ILE A 130 -3.57 -16.54 10.94
N PRO A 131 -3.46 -15.21 10.71
CA PRO A 131 -3.91 -14.22 11.67
C PRO A 131 -5.40 -14.35 11.98
N THR A 132 -5.71 -14.36 13.27
CA THR A 132 -7.08 -14.41 13.78
C THR A 132 -7.65 -13.01 13.96
N VAL A 133 -8.95 -12.92 14.28
CA VAL A 133 -9.58 -11.65 14.65
C VAL A 133 -8.92 -11.05 15.90
N ASP A 134 -8.52 -11.88 16.87
CA ASP A 134 -7.85 -11.41 18.09
C ASP A 134 -6.46 -10.84 17.79
N ASP A 135 -5.74 -11.41 16.82
CA ASP A 135 -4.46 -10.85 16.35
C ASP A 135 -4.66 -9.45 15.75
N TRP A 136 -5.69 -9.26 14.94
CA TRP A 136 -6.05 -7.96 14.38
C TRP A 136 -6.43 -6.96 15.47
N ILE A 137 -7.23 -7.36 16.45
CA ILE A 137 -7.62 -6.49 17.58
C ILE A 137 -6.37 -6.08 18.38
N ARG A 138 -5.48 -7.02 18.68
CA ARG A 138 -4.24 -6.77 19.40
C ARG A 138 -3.36 -5.77 18.66
N ILE A 139 -3.15 -5.95 17.35
CA ILE A 139 -2.28 -5.08 16.56
C ILE A 139 -2.90 -3.69 16.40
N ASN A 140 -4.19 -3.58 16.07
CA ASN A 140 -4.85 -2.29 15.89
C ASN A 140 -4.93 -1.47 17.18
N LYS A 141 -4.97 -2.11 18.36
CA LYS A 141 -4.88 -1.42 19.66
C LYS A 141 -3.47 -0.94 19.99
N ARG A 142 -2.45 -1.66 19.53
CA ARG A 142 -1.04 -1.36 19.80
C ARG A 142 -0.46 -0.31 18.85
N VAL A 143 -0.84 -0.35 17.59
CA VAL A 143 -0.21 0.44 16.52
C VAL A 143 -1.03 1.69 16.22
N PRO A 144 -0.51 2.90 16.49
CA PRO A 144 -1.18 4.13 16.09
C PRO A 144 -1.13 4.26 14.56
N ARG A 145 -2.17 4.86 13.99
CA ARG A 145 -2.15 5.25 12.58
C ARG A 145 -1.28 6.49 12.41
N LEU A 146 -0.18 6.35 11.68
CA LEU A 146 0.82 7.39 11.45
C LEU A 146 0.59 8.16 10.15
N VAL A 147 -0.06 7.53 9.16
CA VAL A 147 -0.18 8.07 7.81
C VAL A 147 -1.54 8.71 7.60
N SER A 148 -1.53 9.96 7.13
CA SER A 148 -2.73 10.72 6.73
C SER A 148 -2.82 10.76 5.21
N VAL A 149 -3.54 9.81 4.62
CA VAL A 149 -3.75 9.67 3.17
C VAL A 149 -5.20 9.28 2.92
N LEU A 150 -5.82 9.87 1.90
CA LEU A 150 -7.14 9.50 1.41
C LEU A 150 -7.33 7.97 1.38
N PRO A 151 -8.43 7.41 1.91
CA PRO A 151 -9.60 8.09 2.44
C PRO A 151 -9.46 8.55 3.90
N ASN A 152 -8.36 8.21 4.58
CA ASN A 152 -8.15 8.50 6.00
C ASN A 152 -7.68 9.95 6.22
N GLY A 153 -8.30 10.64 7.19
CA GLY A 153 -7.92 11.99 7.61
C GLY A 153 -6.78 12.01 8.65
N PRO A 154 -6.49 13.15 9.30
CA PRO A 154 -7.25 14.41 9.23
C PRO A 154 -6.99 15.21 7.95
N VAL A 155 -5.83 15.03 7.31
CA VAL A 155 -5.48 15.69 6.06
C VAL A 155 -5.50 14.66 4.93
N TYR A 156 -6.35 14.91 3.95
CA TYR A 156 -6.66 13.99 2.86
C TYR A 156 -5.60 14.02 1.75
N HIS A 157 -4.36 13.68 2.08
CA HIS A 157 -3.29 13.67 1.09
C HIS A 157 -3.47 12.53 0.06
N PRO A 158 -3.07 12.72 -1.20
CA PRO A 158 -2.93 11.61 -2.14
C PRO A 158 -1.73 10.72 -1.78
N THR A 159 -1.72 9.48 -2.25
CA THR A 159 -0.67 8.48 -1.96
C THR A 159 0.73 8.94 -2.34
N VAL A 160 0.88 9.77 -3.39
CA VAL A 160 2.17 10.33 -3.80
C VAL A 160 2.83 11.16 -2.69
N ASN A 161 2.05 11.86 -1.86
CA ASN A 161 2.61 12.62 -0.74
C ASN A 161 3.22 11.69 0.31
N ALA A 162 2.62 10.52 0.55
CA ALA A 162 3.20 9.53 1.46
C ALA A 162 4.53 8.98 0.93
N PHE A 163 4.61 8.71 -0.37
CA PHE A 163 5.86 8.32 -1.03
C PHE A 163 6.95 9.40 -0.85
N MET A 164 6.63 10.66 -1.17
CA MET A 164 7.57 11.78 -1.03
C MET A 164 7.98 12.06 0.42
N ALA A 165 7.12 11.75 1.40
CA ALA A 165 7.41 11.89 2.83
C ALA A 165 8.32 10.77 3.38
N GLY A 166 8.82 9.86 2.53
CA GLY A 166 9.70 8.76 2.93
C GLY A 166 9.06 7.37 2.81
N GLY A 167 7.76 7.30 2.50
CA GLY A 167 7.06 6.06 2.18
C GLY A 167 7.01 5.04 3.32
N VAL A 168 6.99 3.76 2.96
CA VAL A 168 6.96 2.67 3.93
C VAL A 168 8.20 2.62 4.83
N PRO A 169 9.43 2.86 4.34
CA PRO A 169 10.61 2.84 5.21
C PRO A 169 10.54 3.85 6.35
N GLU A 170 10.07 5.07 6.10
CA GLU A 170 9.91 6.08 7.14
C GLU A 170 8.94 5.60 8.22
N VAL A 171 7.77 5.08 7.83
CA VAL A 171 6.80 4.51 8.76
C VAL A 171 7.40 3.37 9.57
N MET A 172 8.18 2.48 8.93
CA MET A 172 8.84 1.38 9.63
C MET A 172 9.86 1.87 10.67
N LEU A 173 10.51 3.02 10.48
CA LEU A 173 11.42 3.61 11.47
C LEU A 173 10.68 4.07 12.72
N HIS A 174 9.48 4.64 12.56
CA HIS A 174 8.61 5.05 13.68
C HIS A 174 7.94 3.88 14.41
N LEU A 175 8.03 2.66 13.88
CA LEU A 175 7.46 1.44 14.48
C LEU A 175 8.53 0.58 15.20
N ARG A 176 9.80 0.99 15.20
CA ARG A 176 10.91 0.27 15.85
C ARG A 176 10.91 0.41 17.36
#